data_AF-A0A2K6LCM3-F1
#
_entry.id   AF-A0A2K6LCM3-F1
#
_cell.length_a   1.000
_cell.length_b   1.000
_cell.length_c   1.000
_cell.angle_alpha   90.00
_cell.angle_beta   90.00
_cell.angle_gamma   90.00
#
_symmetry.space_group_name_H-M   'P 1'
#
loop_
_entity.id
_entity.type
_entity.pdbx_description
1 polymer ?
#
loop_
_entity_poly.entity_id
_entity_poly.type
_entity_poly.pdbx_seq_one_letter_code
_entity_poly.pdbx_strand_id
1 'polypeptide(L)'
;MHFFPGYFTDSCCSHPLYNPAELEEKDAIGVRQGAQRHLQAELGIAGEQIFPEDIVFMTIYHHKAKSDRIWGEHDICYLLLVRKNVTVNLDPSETKSILYLSQEELRELLERGARGEVKVTPWLRSIAEKFLYRWWPHLDDVTQFVELHKIHRV
;
A
#
# COMPACT_ATOMS: atom_id res chain seq x y z
N MET A 1 8.41 -12.71 -7.26
CA MET A 1 9.16 -11.97 -8.30
C MET A 1 8.95 -10.50 -7.99
N HIS A 2 10.00 -9.80 -7.57
CA HIS A 2 9.88 -8.41 -7.12
C HIS A 2 10.19 -7.47 -8.27
N PHE A 3 9.23 -6.60 -8.58
CA PHE A 3 9.46 -5.41 -9.39
C PHE A 3 10.02 -4.33 -8.46
N PHE A 4 10.89 -3.43 -8.95
CA PHE A 4 11.49 -2.36 -8.14
C PHE A 4 12.35 -2.81 -6.93
N PRO A 5 13.40 -3.64 -7.11
CA PRO A 5 14.23 -4.09 -6.00
C PRO A 5 14.97 -2.95 -5.29
N GLY A 6 14.88 -2.91 -3.97
CA GLY A 6 15.57 -1.94 -3.11
C GLY A 6 14.95 -0.53 -3.11
N TYR A 7 13.71 -0.39 -3.57
CA TYR A 7 12.94 0.85 -3.48
C TYR A 7 12.25 0.94 -2.11
N PHE A 8 12.11 2.15 -1.58
CA PHE A 8 11.13 2.43 -0.54
C PHE A 8 9.74 2.54 -1.17
N THR A 9 8.73 2.00 -0.49
CA THR A 9 7.34 1.99 -0.95
C THR A 9 6.39 2.12 0.24
N ASP A 10 5.08 2.08 -0.01
CA ASP A 10 4.03 1.95 1.02
C ASP A 10 4.19 0.66 1.85
N SER A 11 3.27 0.44 2.80
CA SER A 11 3.40 -0.62 3.80
C SER A 11 3.38 -2.04 3.21
N CYS A 12 2.58 -2.30 2.18
CA CYS A 12 2.46 -3.60 1.53
C CYS A 12 1.67 -3.41 0.22
N CYS A 13 2.24 -3.86 -0.90
CA CYS A 13 1.63 -3.75 -2.22
C CYS A 13 1.67 -5.10 -2.91
N SER A 14 0.50 -5.63 -3.27
CA SER A 14 0.40 -6.93 -3.92
C SER A 14 -0.97 -7.12 -4.59
N HIS A 15 -1.26 -8.34 -5.01
CA HIS A 15 -2.44 -8.66 -5.81
C HIS A 15 -3.37 -9.65 -5.09
N PRO A 16 -4.70 -9.49 -5.23
CA PRO A 16 -5.62 -10.57 -4.92
C PRO A 16 -5.38 -11.75 -5.87
N LEU A 17 -5.51 -12.95 -5.36
CA LEU A 17 -5.38 -14.18 -6.13
C LEU A 17 -6.67 -14.49 -6.89
N TYR A 18 -6.54 -15.20 -8.01
CA TYR A 18 -7.69 -15.74 -8.75
C TYR A 18 -8.24 -16.99 -8.05
N ASN A 19 -8.87 -16.81 -6.90
CA ASN A 19 -9.56 -17.86 -6.14
C ASN A 19 -10.89 -17.31 -5.57
N PRO A 20 -11.85 -18.17 -5.20
CA PRO A 20 -13.17 -17.71 -4.77
C PRO A 20 -13.17 -16.76 -3.55
N ALA A 21 -12.19 -16.90 -2.64
CA ALA A 21 -12.11 -16.04 -1.46
C ALA A 21 -11.66 -14.62 -1.82
N GLU A 22 -10.61 -14.50 -2.63
CA GLU A 22 -10.01 -13.21 -3.00
C GLU A 22 -10.69 -12.54 -4.21
N LEU A 23 -11.61 -13.25 -4.89
CA LEU A 23 -12.47 -12.72 -5.96
C LEU A 23 -13.82 -12.16 -5.45
N GLU A 24 -14.14 -12.26 -4.16
CA GLU A 24 -15.37 -11.68 -3.63
C GLU A 24 -15.29 -10.14 -3.60
N GLU A 25 -16.11 -9.50 -4.44
CA GLU A 25 -16.06 -8.05 -4.66
C GLU A 25 -16.87 -7.26 -3.62
N LYS A 26 -17.86 -7.89 -2.98
CA LYS A 26 -18.73 -7.19 -2.02
C LYS A 26 -17.89 -6.61 -0.87
N ASP A 27 -18.06 -5.31 -0.62
CA ASP A 27 -17.35 -4.57 0.43
C ASP A 27 -15.80 -4.68 0.31
N ALA A 28 -15.30 -4.91 -0.91
CA ALA A 28 -13.90 -5.19 -1.25
C ALA A 28 -13.27 -6.29 -0.39
N ILE A 29 -14.05 -7.26 0.09
CA ILE A 29 -13.59 -8.24 1.08
C ILE A 29 -12.50 -9.16 0.53
N GLY A 30 -12.55 -9.55 -0.75
CA GLY A 30 -11.52 -10.40 -1.36
C GLY A 30 -10.15 -9.71 -1.38
N VAL A 31 -10.13 -8.41 -1.71
CA VAL A 31 -8.91 -7.59 -1.67
C VAL A 31 -8.40 -7.42 -0.24
N ARG A 32 -9.30 -7.22 0.74
CA ARG A 32 -8.93 -7.09 2.17
C ARG A 32 -8.36 -8.39 2.74
N GLN A 33 -8.90 -9.55 2.33
CA GLN A 33 -8.35 -10.86 2.65
C GLN A 33 -6.97 -11.07 2.02
N GLY A 34 -6.80 -10.69 0.75
CA GLY A 34 -5.49 -10.70 0.08
C GLY A 34 -4.47 -9.83 0.81
N ALA A 35 -4.86 -8.63 1.25
CA ALA A 35 -4.02 -7.73 2.02
C ALA A 35 -3.61 -8.33 3.37
N GLN A 36 -4.53 -8.92 4.12
CA GLN A 36 -4.20 -9.63 5.36
C GLN A 36 -3.17 -10.74 5.12
N ARG A 37 -3.38 -11.56 4.09
CA ARG A 37 -2.46 -12.66 3.73
C ARG A 37 -1.05 -12.14 3.39
N HIS A 38 -0.95 -11.06 2.64
CA HIS A 38 0.35 -10.48 2.25
C HIS A 38 1.03 -9.73 3.41
N LEU A 39 0.30 -9.03 4.27
CA LEU A 39 0.84 -8.45 5.51
C LEU A 39 1.46 -9.52 6.41
N GLN A 40 0.85 -10.71 6.47
CA GLN A 40 1.42 -11.84 7.19
C GLN A 40 2.65 -12.42 6.49
N ALA A 41 2.61 -12.58 5.16
CA ALA A 41 3.71 -13.17 4.40
C ALA A 41 4.96 -12.27 4.35
N GLU A 42 4.79 -10.97 4.10
CA GLU A 42 5.89 -10.03 3.87
C GLU A 42 6.44 -9.44 5.19
N LEU A 43 5.54 -9.07 6.11
CA LEU A 43 5.89 -8.36 7.35
C LEU A 43 5.79 -9.24 8.60
N GLY A 44 5.35 -10.49 8.48
CA GLY A 44 5.19 -11.41 9.60
C GLY A 44 4.11 -10.99 10.60
N ILE A 45 3.18 -10.12 10.21
CA ILE A 45 2.10 -9.66 11.08
C ILE A 45 1.10 -10.80 11.25
N ALA A 46 1.01 -11.35 12.46
CA ALA A 46 0.06 -12.41 12.78
C ALA A 46 -1.39 -11.99 12.45
N GLY A 47 -2.17 -12.91 11.85
CA GLY A 47 -3.53 -12.62 11.36
C GLY A 47 -4.50 -12.19 12.46
N GLU A 48 -4.22 -12.53 13.72
CA GLU A 48 -4.98 -12.09 14.89
C GLU A 48 -4.76 -10.61 15.25
N GLN A 49 -3.69 -9.98 14.72
CA GLN A 49 -3.42 -8.56 14.92
C GLN A 49 -4.17 -7.67 13.92
N ILE A 50 -4.40 -8.15 12.69
CA ILE A 50 -5.14 -7.41 11.66
C ILE A 50 -6.14 -8.37 11.01
N PHE A 51 -7.42 -8.16 11.30
CA PHE A 51 -8.52 -8.82 10.61
C PHE A 51 -8.91 -8.02 9.36
N PRO A 52 -9.58 -8.63 8.36
CA PRO A 52 -10.08 -7.89 7.21
C PRO A 52 -10.92 -6.66 7.60
N GLU A 53 -11.68 -6.72 8.70
CA GLU A 53 -12.47 -5.64 9.30
C GLU A 53 -11.64 -4.43 9.76
N ASP A 54 -10.37 -4.64 10.12
CA ASP A 54 -9.43 -3.55 10.47
C ASP A 54 -8.89 -2.85 9.21
N ILE A 55 -9.04 -3.44 8.03
CA ILE A 55 -8.53 -2.94 6.76
C ILE A 55 -9.61 -2.13 6.05
N VAL A 56 -9.45 -0.82 6.05
CA VAL A 56 -10.43 0.12 5.48
C VAL A 56 -10.14 0.32 3.99
N PHE A 57 -11.14 0.06 3.15
CA PHE A 57 -11.10 0.46 1.74
C PHE A 57 -11.27 1.99 1.63
N MET A 58 -10.35 2.66 0.93
CA MET A 58 -10.38 4.12 0.75
C MET A 58 -10.89 4.52 -0.64
N THR A 59 -10.16 4.13 -1.68
CA THR A 59 -10.44 4.53 -3.06
C THR A 59 -9.68 3.61 -4.02
N ILE A 60 -9.84 3.81 -5.33
CA ILE A 60 -9.13 3.05 -6.37
C ILE A 60 -8.32 4.01 -7.24
N TYR A 61 -7.09 3.62 -7.60
CA TYR A 61 -6.28 4.34 -8.57
C TYR A 61 -5.80 3.42 -9.70
N HIS A 62 -5.89 3.89 -10.94
CA HIS A 62 -5.37 3.23 -12.12
C HIS A 62 -4.04 3.88 -12.51
N HIS A 63 -2.97 3.10 -12.50
CA HIS A 63 -1.61 3.59 -12.76
C HIS A 63 -0.80 2.65 -13.65
N LYS A 64 0.29 3.18 -14.20
CA LYS A 64 1.26 2.40 -14.98
C LYS A 64 2.67 2.86 -14.66
N ALA A 65 3.55 1.91 -14.33
CA ALA A 65 4.94 2.19 -14.01
C ALA A 65 5.88 1.22 -14.73
N LYS A 66 7.10 1.67 -15.04
CA LYS A 66 8.16 0.79 -15.55
C LYS A 66 9.22 0.64 -14.47
N SER A 67 9.60 -0.60 -14.17
CA SER A 67 10.74 -0.90 -13.30
C SER A 67 12.04 -0.80 -14.09
N ASP A 68 12.07 -1.41 -15.28
CA ASP A 68 13.20 -1.36 -16.20
C ASP A 68 12.74 -1.46 -17.67
N ARG A 69 13.64 -1.90 -18.56
CA ARG A 69 13.35 -2.06 -19.99
C ARG A 69 12.36 -3.22 -20.28
N ILE A 70 12.31 -4.21 -19.40
CA ILE A 70 11.58 -5.47 -19.56
C ILE A 70 10.35 -5.49 -18.64
N TRP A 71 10.49 -5.05 -17.39
CA TRP A 71 9.49 -5.22 -16.34
C TRP A 71 8.80 -3.91 -15.95
N GLY A 72 7.55 -4.02 -15.51
CA GLY A 72 6.73 -2.90 -15.05
C GLY A 72 5.36 -3.37 -14.56
N GLU A 73 4.54 -2.40 -14.14
CA GLU A 73 3.23 -2.60 -13.52
C GLU A 73 2.16 -1.78 -14.26
N HIS A 74 0.92 -2.27 -14.23
CA HIS A 74 -0.23 -1.62 -14.86
C HIS A 74 -1.54 -2.08 -14.21
N ASP A 75 -1.91 -1.42 -13.12
CA ASP A 75 -2.92 -1.95 -12.21
C ASP A 75 -4.04 -0.95 -11.92
N ILE A 76 -5.23 -1.52 -11.74
CA ILE A 76 -6.34 -0.90 -11.01
C ILE A 76 -6.13 -1.28 -9.54
N CYS A 77 -5.49 -0.39 -8.79
CA CYS A 77 -5.03 -0.66 -7.44
C CYS A 77 -6.02 -0.13 -6.41
N TYR A 78 -6.32 -0.96 -5.42
CA TYR A 78 -7.16 -0.61 -4.28
C TYR A 78 -6.28 0.03 -3.21
N LEU A 79 -6.59 1.26 -2.83
CA LEU A 79 -5.89 1.93 -1.74
C LEU A 79 -6.58 1.58 -0.42
N LEU A 80 -5.85 0.86 0.43
CA LEU A 80 -6.31 0.38 1.73
C LEU A 80 -5.58 1.14 2.85
N LEU A 81 -6.26 1.31 3.99
CA LEU A 81 -5.70 1.95 5.18
C LEU A 81 -5.89 1.08 6.42
N VAL A 82 -4.83 0.93 7.19
CA VAL A 82 -4.83 0.30 8.52
C VAL A 82 -4.18 1.25 9.50
N ARG A 83 -4.80 1.45 10.67
CA ARG A 83 -4.19 2.19 11.79
C ARG A 83 -4.21 1.33 13.03
N LYS A 84 -3.11 0.63 13.29
CA LYS A 84 -2.98 -0.29 14.44
C LYS A 84 -1.51 -0.44 14.82
N ASN A 85 -1.26 -0.68 16.10
CA ASN A 85 0.06 -1.10 16.56
C ASN A 85 0.20 -2.60 16.34
N VAL A 86 1.27 -3.02 15.67
CA VAL A 86 1.51 -4.43 15.32
C VAL A 86 2.96 -4.82 15.59
N THR A 87 3.14 -6.10 15.88
CA THR A 87 4.47 -6.73 15.89
C THR A 87 4.82 -7.20 14.50
N VAL A 88 6.03 -6.87 14.05
CA VAL A 88 6.57 -7.21 12.73
C VAL A 88 7.70 -8.23 12.87
N ASN A 89 7.73 -9.20 11.96
CA ASN A 89 8.79 -10.19 11.81
C ASN A 89 9.04 -10.40 10.31
N LEU A 90 9.89 -9.56 9.74
CA LEU A 90 10.04 -9.43 8.29
C LEU A 90 10.53 -10.72 7.63
N ASP A 91 9.96 -11.05 6.48
CA ASP A 91 10.60 -11.99 5.57
C ASP A 91 11.72 -11.26 4.82
N PRO A 92 13.00 -11.61 5.03
CA PRO A 92 14.12 -10.92 4.39
C PRO A 92 14.20 -11.15 2.88
N SER A 93 13.46 -12.13 2.33
CA SER A 93 13.34 -12.32 0.88
C SER A 93 12.44 -11.27 0.23
N GLU A 94 11.47 -10.74 0.97
CA GLU A 94 10.50 -9.74 0.54
C GLU A 94 10.92 -8.33 0.96
N THR A 95 11.24 -8.15 2.25
CA THR A 95 11.44 -6.84 2.88
C THR A 95 12.87 -6.66 3.37
N LYS A 96 13.60 -5.72 2.75
CA LYS A 96 14.98 -5.38 3.16
C LYS A 96 15.05 -4.63 4.50
N SER A 97 14.13 -3.71 4.73
CA SER A 97 14.09 -2.84 5.91
C SER A 97 12.74 -2.14 6.02
N ILE A 98 12.38 -1.71 7.22
CA ILE A 98 11.18 -0.91 7.49
C ILE A 98 11.53 0.45 8.10
N LEU A 99 10.67 1.44 7.86
CA LEU A 99 10.73 2.75 8.50
C LEU A 99 9.33 3.13 8.95
N TYR A 100 9.19 3.56 10.21
CA TYR A 100 8.01 4.27 10.70
C TYR A 100 8.30 5.76 10.60
N LEU A 101 7.48 6.49 9.83
CA LEU A 101 7.73 7.88 9.47
C LEU A 101 6.58 8.77 9.94
N SER A 102 6.92 9.93 10.48
CA SER A 102 6.02 11.08 10.58
C SER A 102 5.66 11.62 9.19
N GLN A 103 4.66 12.52 9.14
CA GLN A 103 4.26 13.16 7.88
C GLN A 103 5.43 13.96 7.26
N GLU A 104 6.21 14.63 8.11
CA GLU A 104 7.37 15.43 7.74
C GLU A 104 8.51 14.56 7.21
N GLU A 105 8.81 13.45 7.89
CA GLU A 105 9.86 12.50 7.44
C GLU A 105 9.49 11.83 6.12
N LEU A 106 8.20 11.54 5.88
CA LEU A 106 7.75 11.04 4.59
C LEU A 106 7.96 12.07 3.48
N ARG A 107 7.63 13.35 3.74
CA ARG A 107 7.92 14.44 2.78
C ARG A 107 9.40 14.50 2.46
N GLU A 108 10.26 14.43 3.47
CA GLU A 108 11.71 14.41 3.28
C GLU A 108 12.17 13.19 2.46
N LEU A 109 11.66 11.99 2.76
CA LEU A 109 11.98 10.77 2.00
C LEU A 109 11.64 10.93 0.51
N LEU A 110 10.46 11.49 0.21
CA LEU A 110 10.05 11.74 -1.17
C LEU A 110 10.97 12.76 -1.83
N GLU A 111 11.31 13.86 -1.17
CA GLU A 111 12.23 14.87 -1.70
C GLU A 111 13.63 14.29 -1.99
N ARG A 112 14.15 13.46 -1.10
CA ARG A 112 15.40 12.71 -1.33
C ARG A 112 15.27 11.78 -2.55
N GLY A 113 14.10 11.17 -2.72
CA GLY A 113 13.76 10.39 -3.92
C GLY A 113 13.78 11.21 -5.21
N ALA A 114 13.23 12.43 -5.19
CA ALA A 114 13.26 13.34 -6.34
C ALA A 114 14.68 13.79 -6.71
N ARG A 115 15.56 13.94 -5.71
CA ARG A 115 16.98 14.24 -5.92
C ARG A 115 17.82 13.02 -6.33
N GLY A 116 17.22 11.83 -6.36
CA GLY A 116 17.90 10.58 -6.73
C GLY A 116 18.82 10.01 -5.63
N GLU A 117 18.73 10.51 -4.40
CA GLU A 117 19.53 10.02 -3.27
C GLU A 117 19.04 8.66 -2.76
N VAL A 118 17.75 8.40 -2.91
CA VAL A 118 17.10 7.12 -2.58
C VAL A 118 16.14 6.74 -3.70
N LYS A 119 15.79 5.46 -3.78
CA LYS A 119 14.80 4.96 -4.74
C LYS A 119 13.45 4.86 -4.05
N VAL A 120 12.43 5.45 -4.66
CA VAL A 120 11.05 5.44 -4.15
C VAL A 120 10.11 5.02 -5.26
N THR A 121 9.16 4.14 -4.97
CA THR A 121 8.20 3.68 -5.98
C THR A 121 7.34 4.84 -6.49
N PRO A 122 7.00 4.90 -7.79
CA PRO A 122 6.26 6.03 -8.36
C PRO A 122 4.89 6.25 -7.73
N TRP A 123 4.22 5.17 -7.32
CA TRP A 123 2.89 5.25 -6.72
C TRP A 123 2.93 5.79 -5.30
N LEU A 124 3.99 5.55 -4.49
CA LEU A 124 4.06 6.10 -3.14
C LEU A 124 3.98 7.63 -3.14
N ARG A 125 4.69 8.30 -4.07
CA ARG A 125 4.58 9.77 -4.23
C ARG A 125 3.16 10.17 -4.61
N SER A 126 2.58 9.48 -5.59
CA SER A 126 1.22 9.79 -6.07
C SER A 126 0.18 9.63 -4.96
N ILE A 127 0.30 8.58 -4.15
CA ILE A 127 -0.56 8.33 -2.99
C ILE A 127 -0.37 9.43 -1.95
N ALA A 128 0.89 9.77 -1.65
CA ALA A 128 1.22 10.75 -0.63
C ALA A 128 0.60 12.13 -0.94
N GLU A 129 0.88 12.64 -2.14
CA GLU A 129 0.51 13.98 -2.58
C GLU A 129 -0.99 14.12 -2.86
N LYS A 130 -1.63 13.09 -3.45
CA LYS A 130 -3.06 13.17 -3.82
C LYS A 130 -4.00 12.83 -2.66
N PHE A 131 -3.58 11.97 -1.73
CA PHE A 131 -4.47 11.37 -0.75
C PHE A 131 -3.93 11.49 0.68
N LEU A 132 -2.78 10.89 0.96
CA LEU A 132 -2.33 10.62 2.32
C LEU A 132 -2.16 11.90 3.15
N TYR A 133 -1.61 12.98 2.57
CA TYR A 133 -1.46 14.24 3.30
C TYR A 133 -2.78 14.89 3.68
N ARG A 134 -3.84 14.67 2.90
CA ARG A 134 -5.20 15.14 3.22
C ARG A 134 -5.83 14.27 4.32
N TRP A 135 -5.52 12.97 4.35
CA TRP A 135 -6.05 12.04 5.34
C TRP A 135 -5.35 12.12 6.70
N TRP A 136 -4.05 12.47 6.71
CA TRP A 136 -3.19 12.46 7.89
C TRP A 136 -3.75 13.17 9.14
N PRO A 137 -4.37 14.36 9.03
CA PRO A 137 -4.94 15.05 10.19
C PRO A 137 -6.24 14.41 10.72
N HIS A 138 -6.77 13.42 10.02
CA HIS A 138 -8.10 12.84 10.23
C HIS A 138 -8.05 11.32 10.40
N LEU A 139 -6.89 10.75 10.77
CA LEU A 139 -6.72 9.30 10.90
C LEU A 139 -7.56 8.66 12.03
N ASP A 140 -8.17 9.46 12.90
CA ASP A 140 -9.18 9.00 13.87
C ASP A 140 -10.50 8.62 13.19
N ASP A 141 -10.87 9.29 12.09
CA ASP A 141 -12.03 8.97 11.28
C ASP A 141 -11.81 9.39 9.81
N VAL A 142 -11.49 8.40 8.99
CA VAL A 142 -11.21 8.57 7.56
C VAL A 142 -12.43 8.33 6.67
N THR A 143 -13.61 8.03 7.25
CA THR A 143 -14.81 7.61 6.50
C THR A 143 -15.26 8.64 5.46
N GLN A 144 -15.08 9.93 5.75
CA GLN A 144 -15.39 11.05 4.85
C GLN A 144 -14.57 11.05 3.54
N PHE A 145 -13.46 10.31 3.48
CA PHE A 145 -12.60 10.22 2.30
C PHE A 145 -12.84 8.96 1.46
N VAL A 146 -13.75 8.08 1.89
CA VAL A 146 -14.06 6.85 1.16
C VAL A 146 -14.79 7.16 -0.14
N GLU A 147 -14.29 6.63 -1.25
CA GLU A 147 -14.83 6.84 -2.59
C GLU A 147 -15.17 5.49 -3.26
N LEU A 148 -16.41 5.02 -3.09
CA LEU A 148 -16.84 3.67 -3.53
C LEU A 148 -16.97 3.49 -5.06
N HIS A 149 -17.17 4.58 -5.80
CA HIS A 149 -17.51 4.52 -7.24
C HIS A 149 -16.56 5.33 -8.12
N LYS A 150 -15.31 5.51 -7.65
CA LYS A 150 -14.33 6.34 -8.34
C LYS A 150 -13.02 5.59 -8.54
N ILE A 151 -12.50 5.71 -9.76
CA ILE A 151 -11.17 5.26 -10.13
C ILE A 151 -10.38 6.50 -10.56
N HIS A 152 -9.33 6.85 -9.81
CA HIS A 152 -8.43 7.94 -10.15
C HIS A 152 -7.43 7.47 -11.20
N ARG A 153 -7.35 8.16 -12.35
CA ARG A 153 -6.27 7.91 -13.30
C ARG A 153 -5.05 8.72 -12.87
N VAL A 154 -3.96 8.03 -12.56
CA VAL A 154 -2.75 8.65 -11.99
C VAL A 154 -1.49 8.36 -12.77
#